data_AF-A0ABD4Z7T7-F1
#
_entry.id   AF-A0ABD4Z7T7-F1
#
_cell.length_a   1.000
_cell.length_b   1.000
_cell.length_c   1.000
_cell.angle_alpha   90.00
_cell.angle_beta   90.00
_cell.angle_gamma   90.00
#
_symmetry.space_group_name_H-M   'P 1'
#
loop_
_entity.id
_entity.type
_entity.pdbx_description
1 polymer ?
#
loop_
_entity_poly.entity_id
_entity_poly.type
_entity_poly.pdbx_seq_one_letter_code
_entity_poly.pdbx_strand_id
1 'polypeptide(L)'
;MDFISIVAIAIALASLVIVFAYTHRMWKYISMLLDELSIAMLVRKKSRKVKRYILVKFICKDKTDLKSFVKSLENMFTKLLGELDKIDCGITVASISTDSSRAIIRVVGDYRCLKRVLITLSIQHILFEGCIVVPIKTSGLMSRLRKML
;
A
#
# COMPACT_ATOMS: atom_id res chain seq x y z
N MET A 1 60.92 -8.56 22.29
CA MET A 1 59.87 -8.19 21.33
C MET A 1 60.59 -7.59 20.14
N ASP A 2 60.58 -8.29 19.03
CA ASP A 2 61.39 -7.93 17.87
C ASP A 2 60.79 -6.72 17.16
N PHE A 3 61.64 -5.84 16.66
CA PHE A 3 61.27 -4.60 15.98
C PHE A 3 60.25 -4.83 14.85
N ILE A 4 60.34 -6.00 14.22
CA ILE A 4 59.46 -6.48 13.15
C ILE A 4 58.00 -6.64 13.64
N SER A 5 57.79 -7.13 14.87
CA SER A 5 56.46 -7.32 15.44
C SER A 5 55.76 -5.98 15.72
N ILE A 6 56.52 -4.97 16.16
CA ILE A 6 55.99 -3.63 16.43
C ILE A 6 55.53 -2.96 15.13
N VAL A 7 56.32 -3.06 14.07
CA VAL A 7 55.98 -2.52 12.74
C VAL A 7 54.75 -3.22 12.16
N ALA A 8 54.65 -4.54 12.29
CA ALA A 8 53.49 -5.30 11.81
C ALA A 8 52.18 -4.88 12.51
N ILE A 9 52.22 -4.68 13.83
CA ILE A 9 51.05 -4.22 14.61
C ILE A 9 50.64 -2.81 14.20
N ALA A 10 51.60 -1.91 13.97
CA ALA A 10 51.32 -0.54 13.54
C ALA A 10 50.62 -0.50 12.17
N ILE A 11 51.07 -1.33 11.22
CA ILE A 11 50.45 -1.43 9.89
C ILE A 11 49.05 -2.02 9.97
N ALA A 12 48.84 -3.04 10.81
CA ALA A 12 47.52 -3.66 11.02
C ALA A 12 46.52 -2.68 11.65
N LEU A 13 46.94 -1.87 12.62
CA LEU A 13 46.10 -0.84 13.20
C LEU A 13 45.77 0.27 12.21
N ALA A 14 46.75 0.72 11.43
CA ALA A 14 46.54 1.74 10.41
C ALA A 14 45.55 1.26 9.32
N SER A 15 45.66 0.03 8.85
CA SER A 15 44.74 -0.52 7.85
C SER A 15 43.32 -0.66 8.38
N LEU A 16 43.16 -1.05 9.64
CA LEU A 16 41.85 -1.22 10.28
C LEU A 16 41.13 0.13 10.45
N VAL A 17 41.86 1.18 10.82
CA VAL A 17 41.31 2.55 10.92
C VAL A 17 40.87 3.07 9.55
N ILE A 18 41.65 2.82 8.49
CA ILE A 18 41.30 3.23 7.13
C ILE A 18 40.02 2.54 6.66
N VAL A 19 39.90 1.24 6.87
CA VAL A 19 38.71 0.47 6.51
C VAL A 19 37.49 1.00 7.26
N PHE A 20 37.60 1.20 8.57
CA PHE A 20 36.49 1.69 9.39
C PHE A 20 36.02 3.09 8.96
N ALA A 21 36.96 3.99 8.66
CA ALA A 21 36.64 5.33 8.16
C ALA A 21 35.94 5.28 6.80
N TYR A 22 36.38 4.40 5.91
CA TYR A 22 35.77 4.20 4.59
C TYR A 22 34.35 3.63 4.70
N THR A 23 34.15 2.58 5.51
CA THR A 23 32.83 1.98 5.70
C THR A 23 31.85 2.97 6.30
N HIS A 24 32.29 3.76 7.30
CA HIS A 24 31.44 4.76 7.93
C HIS A 24 31.05 5.89 6.96
N ARG A 25 32.00 6.37 6.13
CA ARG A 25 31.69 7.35 5.09
C ARG A 25 30.73 6.79 4.06
N MET A 26 30.99 5.58 3.55
CA MET A 26 30.12 4.91 2.57
C MET A 26 28.71 4.74 3.12
N TRP A 27 28.56 4.36 4.38
CA TRP A 27 27.25 4.21 5.01
C TRP A 27 26.46 5.53 5.03
N LYS A 28 27.14 6.65 5.32
CA LYS A 28 26.55 7.99 5.30
C LYS A 28 26.14 8.45 3.89
N TYR A 29 26.94 8.10 2.87
CA TYR A 29 26.57 8.38 1.47
C TYR A 29 25.38 7.53 1.02
N ILE A 30 25.35 6.26 1.40
CA ILE A 30 24.23 5.36 1.10
C ILE A 30 22.95 5.85 1.77
N SER A 31 23.00 6.29 3.03
CA SER A 31 21.83 6.81 3.72
C SER A 31 21.31 8.11 3.07
N MET A 32 22.21 9.01 2.65
CA MET A 32 21.82 10.22 1.92
C MET A 32 21.18 9.90 0.55
N LEU A 33 21.75 8.95 -0.19
CA LEU A 33 21.19 8.49 -1.46
C LEU A 33 19.82 7.84 -1.28
N LEU A 34 19.62 7.07 -0.21
CA LEU A 34 18.32 6.48 0.15
C LEU A 34 17.28 7.56 0.47
N ASP A 35 17.66 8.61 1.21
CA ASP A 35 16.78 9.73 1.51
C ASP A 35 16.41 10.51 0.24
N GLU A 36 17.36 10.84 -0.62
CA GLU A 36 17.08 11.49 -1.90
C GLU A 36 16.23 10.63 -2.83
N LEU A 37 16.48 9.31 -2.88
CA LEU A 37 15.67 8.37 -3.65
C LEU A 37 14.25 8.27 -3.07
N SER A 38 14.10 8.31 -1.74
CA SER A 38 12.79 8.31 -1.09
C SER A 38 12.00 9.58 -1.41
N ILE A 39 12.65 10.75 -1.41
CA ILE A 39 12.06 12.05 -1.75
C ILE A 39 11.73 12.09 -3.25
N ALA A 40 12.63 11.65 -4.12
CA ALA A 40 12.41 11.58 -5.56
C ALA A 40 11.28 10.58 -5.91
N MET A 41 11.19 9.45 -5.21
CA MET A 41 10.07 8.53 -5.33
C MET A 41 8.77 9.16 -4.83
N LEU A 42 8.77 9.89 -3.71
CA LEU A 42 7.59 10.60 -3.20
C LEU A 42 7.09 11.67 -4.19
N VAL A 43 8.00 12.44 -4.78
CA VAL A 43 7.68 13.47 -5.78
C VAL A 43 7.18 12.84 -7.09
N ARG A 44 7.80 11.75 -7.57
CA ARG A 44 7.35 11.03 -8.77
C ARG A 44 6.03 10.27 -8.56
N LYS A 45 5.75 9.81 -7.33
CA LYS A 45 4.51 9.13 -6.92
C LYS A 45 3.31 10.10 -6.85
N LYS A 46 3.54 11.40 -6.65
CA LYS A 46 2.49 12.43 -6.64
C LYS A 46 1.92 12.72 -8.04
N SER A 47 2.69 12.58 -9.13
CA SER A 47 2.24 12.91 -10.50
C SER A 47 1.54 11.76 -11.26
N ARG A 48 1.55 10.54 -10.74
CA ARG A 48 0.94 9.35 -11.38
C ARG A 48 -0.32 8.82 -10.70
N LYS A 49 -0.89 9.54 -9.72
CA LYS A 49 -2.10 9.07 -9.03
C LYS A 49 -3.29 9.05 -10.00
N VAL A 50 -3.81 7.85 -10.25
CA VAL A 50 -4.99 7.62 -11.07
C VAL A 50 -6.19 7.40 -10.17
N LYS A 51 -7.31 8.04 -10.52
CA LYS A 51 -8.59 7.83 -9.85
C LYS A 51 -9.40 6.81 -10.62
N ARG A 52 -9.86 5.77 -9.92
CA ARG A 52 -10.75 4.74 -10.46
C ARG A 52 -11.91 4.50 -9.51
N TYR A 53 -13.01 4.04 -10.06
CA TYR A 53 -14.22 3.69 -9.35
C TYR A 53 -14.58 2.24 -9.64
N ILE A 54 -15.02 1.52 -8.62
CA ILE A 54 -15.43 0.12 -8.69
C ILE A 54 -16.88 0.06 -8.21
N LEU A 55 -17.79 -0.37 -9.08
CA LEU A 55 -19.13 -0.76 -8.69
C LEU A 55 -19.05 -2.16 -8.09
N VAL A 56 -19.53 -2.29 -6.86
CA VAL A 56 -19.58 -3.55 -6.13
C VAL A 56 -21.00 -3.89 -5.74
N LYS A 57 -21.30 -5.19 -5.63
CA LYS A 57 -22.54 -5.72 -5.07
C LYS A 57 -22.24 -6.52 -3.82
N PHE A 58 -23.03 -6.29 -2.78
CA PHE A 58 -22.98 -7.02 -1.54
C PHE A 58 -23.93 -8.21 -1.61
N ILE A 59 -23.43 -9.37 -1.18
CA ILE A 59 -24.21 -10.60 -1.04
C ILE A 59 -23.97 -11.09 0.38
N CYS A 60 -24.95 -10.88 1.27
CA CYS A 60 -24.86 -11.25 2.67
C CYS A 60 -25.72 -12.49 2.96
N LYS A 61 -25.25 -13.36 3.85
CA LYS A 61 -26.06 -14.44 4.43
C LYS A 61 -26.88 -13.81 5.57
N ASP A 62 -28.20 -13.79 5.45
CA ASP A 62 -29.19 -13.17 6.36
C ASP A 62 -29.16 -11.63 6.50
N LYS A 63 -30.16 -11.07 7.22
CA LYS A 63 -30.50 -9.64 7.44
C LYS A 63 -29.37 -8.84 8.12
N THR A 64 -28.19 -8.88 7.56
CA THR A 64 -27.04 -8.12 8.01
C THR A 64 -27.23 -6.68 7.56
N ASP A 65 -27.16 -5.73 8.50
CA ASP A 65 -27.29 -4.31 8.16
C ASP A 65 -26.16 -3.87 7.25
N LEU A 66 -26.46 -3.68 5.96
CA LEU A 66 -25.52 -3.18 4.94
C LEU A 66 -24.81 -1.90 5.40
N LYS A 67 -25.50 -1.04 6.15
CA LYS A 67 -24.94 0.19 6.72
C LYS A 67 -23.81 -0.10 7.71
N SER A 68 -23.97 -1.12 8.56
CA SER A 68 -22.94 -1.52 9.53
C SER A 68 -21.74 -2.16 8.82
N PHE A 69 -22.01 -3.01 7.83
CA PHE A 69 -20.97 -3.67 7.05
C PHE A 69 -20.09 -2.67 6.29
N VAL A 70 -20.72 -1.66 5.69
CA VAL A 70 -20.01 -0.58 4.97
C VAL A 70 -19.07 0.19 5.89
N LYS A 71 -19.50 0.51 7.12
CA LYS A 71 -18.63 1.17 8.10
C LYS A 71 -17.42 0.30 8.44
N SER A 72 -17.63 -1.02 8.54
CA SER A 72 -16.56 -1.99 8.80
C SER A 72 -15.69 -2.30 7.57
N LEU A 73 -16.13 -1.92 6.37
CA LEU A 73 -15.46 -2.21 5.10
C LEU A 73 -14.11 -1.48 4.98
N GLU A 74 -14.01 -0.26 5.51
CA GLU A 74 -12.73 0.46 5.60
C GLU A 74 -11.74 -0.26 6.51
N ASN A 75 -12.21 -0.81 7.63
CA ASN A 75 -11.38 -1.62 8.53
C ASN A 75 -10.95 -2.94 7.88
N MET A 76 -11.85 -3.56 7.09
CA MET A 76 -11.55 -4.77 6.34
C MET A 76 -10.43 -4.54 5.32
N PHE A 77 -10.51 -3.47 4.53
CA PHE A 77 -9.42 -3.10 3.62
C PHE A 77 -8.12 -2.83 4.35
N THR A 78 -8.18 -2.18 5.52
CA THR A 78 -6.99 -1.93 6.35
C THR A 78 -6.32 -3.24 6.77
N LYS A 79 -7.11 -4.23 7.21
CA LYS A 79 -6.60 -5.55 7.61
C LYS A 79 -6.04 -6.36 6.44
N LEU A 80 -6.66 -6.26 5.25
CA LEU A 80 -6.29 -7.08 4.09
C LEU A 80 -5.12 -6.53 3.28
N LEU A 81 -5.06 -5.21 3.10
CA LEU A 81 -3.96 -4.56 2.36
C LEU A 81 -2.74 -4.36 3.26
N GLY A 82 -2.93 -4.27 4.58
CA GLY A 82 -1.92 -3.81 5.52
C GLY A 82 -1.82 -2.27 5.54
N GLU A 83 -1.28 -1.72 6.62
CA GLU A 83 -1.27 -0.26 6.84
C GLU A 83 -0.52 0.51 5.75
N LEU A 84 0.59 -0.04 5.25
CA LEU A 84 1.44 0.61 4.25
C LEU A 84 0.76 0.73 2.87
N ASP A 85 0.04 -0.31 2.44
CA ASP A 85 -0.66 -0.30 1.15
C ASP A 85 -1.97 0.51 1.19
N LYS A 86 -2.59 0.66 2.37
CA LYS A 86 -3.73 1.58 2.54
C LYS A 86 -3.31 3.04 2.39
N ILE A 87 -2.14 3.41 2.92
CA ILE A 87 -1.62 4.79 2.79
C ILE A 87 -1.34 5.12 1.32
N ASP A 88 -0.87 4.13 0.56
CA ASP A 88 -0.56 4.29 -0.86
C ASP A 88 -1.79 4.25 -1.76
N CYS A 89 -2.80 3.45 -1.41
CA CYS A 89 -4.05 3.30 -2.13
C CYS A 89 -5.21 3.88 -1.31
N GLY A 90 -5.52 5.16 -1.54
CA GLY A 90 -6.66 5.83 -0.92
C GLY A 90 -7.99 5.21 -1.36
N ILE A 91 -8.58 4.39 -0.51
CA ILE A 91 -9.85 3.70 -0.75
C ILE A 91 -10.94 4.39 0.06
N THR A 92 -12.02 4.79 -0.60
CA THR A 92 -13.16 5.45 0.04
C THR A 92 -14.46 4.96 -0.56
N VAL A 93 -15.51 4.83 0.24
CA VAL A 93 -16.85 4.53 -0.28
C VAL A 93 -17.48 5.82 -0.80
N ALA A 94 -17.73 5.90 -2.11
CA ALA A 94 -18.21 7.12 -2.76
C ALA A 94 -19.75 7.24 -2.76
N SER A 95 -20.45 6.11 -2.80
CA SER A 95 -21.92 6.07 -2.76
C SER A 95 -22.42 4.67 -2.49
N ILE A 96 -23.60 4.56 -1.89
CA ILE A 96 -24.27 3.31 -1.52
C ILE A 96 -25.74 3.38 -1.88
N SER A 97 -26.26 2.24 -2.34
CA SER A 97 -27.68 1.96 -2.44
C SER A 97 -27.97 0.71 -1.61
N THR A 98 -28.75 0.88 -0.55
CA THR A 98 -29.22 -0.23 0.29
C THR A 98 -30.20 -1.10 -0.46
N ASP A 99 -31.03 -0.49 -1.31
CA ASP A 99 -32.14 -1.16 -2.00
C ASP A 99 -31.62 -2.16 -3.05
N SER A 100 -30.59 -1.76 -3.80
CA SER A 100 -29.94 -2.63 -4.79
C SER A 100 -28.77 -3.44 -4.23
N SER A 101 -28.44 -3.25 -2.94
CA SER A 101 -27.26 -3.84 -2.27
C SER A 101 -25.97 -3.56 -3.04
N ARG A 102 -25.80 -2.33 -3.55
CA ARG A 102 -24.64 -1.92 -4.36
C ARG A 102 -23.92 -0.73 -3.73
N ALA A 103 -22.63 -0.64 -4.00
CA ALA A 103 -21.82 0.54 -3.68
C ALA A 103 -20.86 0.88 -4.81
N ILE A 104 -20.42 2.13 -4.80
CA ILE A 104 -19.25 2.55 -5.58
C ILE A 104 -18.12 2.82 -4.61
N ILE A 105 -17.02 2.11 -4.80
CA ILE A 105 -15.76 2.33 -4.10
C ILE A 105 -14.86 3.16 -5.01
N ARG A 106 -14.32 4.25 -4.48
CA ARG A 106 -13.32 5.08 -5.12
C ARG A 106 -11.94 4.63 -4.66
N VAL A 107 -11.06 4.38 -5.61
CA VAL A 107 -9.65 4.05 -5.40
C VAL A 107 -8.80 5.15 -6.03
N VAL A 108 -7.92 5.74 -5.23
CA VAL A 108 -6.98 6.78 -5.64
C VAL A 108 -5.58 6.32 -5.31
N GLY A 109 -4.72 6.17 -6.30
CA GLY A 109 -3.35 5.73 -6.09
C GLY A 109 -2.66 5.39 -7.40
N ASP A 110 -1.59 4.62 -7.33
CA ASP A 110 -0.90 4.13 -8.54
C ASP A 110 -1.80 3.18 -9.36
N TYR A 111 -1.47 2.93 -10.64
CA TYR A 111 -2.22 2.03 -11.51
C TYR A 111 -2.36 0.60 -10.93
N ARG A 112 -1.42 0.21 -10.06
CA ARG A 112 -1.43 -1.08 -9.35
C ARG A 112 -2.49 -1.15 -8.25
N CYS A 113 -2.90 -0.02 -7.67
CA CYS A 113 -3.88 0.02 -6.58
C CYS A 113 -5.21 -0.62 -6.97
N LEU A 114 -5.71 -0.35 -8.18
CA LEU A 114 -6.95 -0.97 -8.67
C LEU A 114 -6.84 -2.50 -8.67
N LYS A 115 -5.72 -3.05 -9.17
CA LYS A 115 -5.49 -4.50 -9.22
C LYS A 115 -5.42 -5.09 -7.82
N ARG A 116 -4.68 -4.45 -6.90
CA ARG A 116 -4.57 -4.90 -5.50
C ARG A 116 -5.92 -4.92 -4.79
N VAL A 117 -6.73 -3.87 -4.97
CA VAL A 117 -8.09 -3.81 -4.39
C VAL A 117 -8.99 -4.91 -4.96
N LEU A 118 -8.92 -5.20 -6.26
CA LEU A 118 -9.70 -6.28 -6.87
C LEU A 118 -9.29 -7.66 -6.33
N ILE A 119 -7.99 -7.92 -6.20
CA ILE A 119 -7.47 -9.16 -5.60
C ILE A 119 -7.94 -9.27 -4.15
N THR A 120 -7.86 -8.18 -3.39
CA THR A 120 -8.32 -8.13 -2.00
C THR A 120 -9.80 -8.48 -1.89
N LEU A 121 -10.65 -7.89 -2.74
CA LEU A 121 -12.08 -8.20 -2.81
C LEU A 121 -12.34 -9.66 -3.22
N SER A 122 -11.49 -10.26 -4.07
CA SER A 122 -11.64 -11.68 -4.42
C SER A 122 -11.32 -12.62 -3.26
N ILE A 123 -10.43 -12.26 -2.34
CA ILE A 123 -9.99 -13.13 -1.23
C ILE A 123 -10.79 -12.87 0.06
N GLN A 124 -11.42 -11.71 0.20
CA GLN A 124 -12.11 -11.30 1.44
C GLN A 124 -13.10 -12.36 1.99
N HIS A 125 -13.76 -13.13 1.12
CA HIS A 125 -14.77 -14.11 1.49
C HIS A 125 -14.19 -15.30 2.27
N ILE A 126 -12.88 -15.51 2.18
CA ILE A 126 -12.14 -16.54 2.90
C ILE A 126 -11.80 -16.06 4.32
N LEU A 127 -11.59 -14.75 4.49
CA LEU A 127 -11.07 -14.15 5.72
C LEU A 127 -12.15 -13.49 6.58
N PHE A 128 -13.30 -13.16 6.00
CA PHE A 128 -14.41 -12.52 6.69
C PHE A 128 -15.70 -13.27 6.41
N GLU A 129 -16.31 -13.80 7.46
CA GLU A 129 -17.63 -14.42 7.42
C GLU A 129 -18.73 -13.34 7.41
N GLY A 130 -19.79 -13.54 6.62
CA GLY A 130 -20.99 -12.69 6.62
C GLY A 130 -21.41 -12.19 5.23
N CYS A 131 -20.65 -11.24 4.66
CA CYS A 131 -20.98 -10.59 3.38
C CYS A 131 -19.85 -10.69 2.36
N ILE A 132 -20.20 -11.08 1.14
CA ILE A 132 -19.30 -11.12 -0.01
C ILE A 132 -19.47 -9.82 -0.80
N VAL A 133 -18.36 -9.15 -1.10
CA VAL A 133 -18.34 -7.93 -1.94
C VAL A 133 -17.86 -8.29 -3.33
N VAL A 134 -18.78 -8.41 -4.27
CA VAL A 134 -18.47 -8.80 -5.65
C VAL A 134 -18.24 -7.56 -6.51
N PRO A 135 -17.04 -7.38 -7.11
CA PRO A 135 -16.83 -6.31 -8.08
C PRO A 135 -17.58 -6.61 -9.38
N ILE A 136 -18.44 -5.70 -9.82
CA ILE A 136 -19.21 -5.81 -11.06
C ILE A 136 -18.50 -5.11 -12.21
N LYS A 137 -18.10 -3.85 -11.99
CA LYS A 137 -17.59 -2.99 -13.07
C LYS A 137 -16.64 -1.93 -12.55
N THR A 138 -15.60 -1.65 -13.31
CA THR A 138 -14.67 -0.54 -13.01
C THR A 138 -14.83 0.58 -14.04
N SER A 139 -14.64 1.83 -13.61
CA SER A 139 -14.72 3.01 -14.48
C SER A 139 -13.74 4.10 -14.00
N GLY A 140 -13.29 4.96 -14.92
CA GLY A 140 -12.61 6.20 -14.56
C GLY A 140 -13.56 7.30 -14.07
N LEU A 141 -14.84 7.23 -14.47
CA LEU A 141 -15.85 8.25 -14.18
C LEU A 141 -16.96 7.67 -13.31
N MET A 142 -17.27 8.37 -12.21
CA MET A 142 -18.33 8.00 -11.27
C MET A 142 -19.72 8.06 -11.91
N SER A 143 -19.95 9.07 -12.77
CA SER A 143 -21.23 9.28 -13.46
C SER A 143 -21.67 8.07 -14.29
N ARG A 144 -20.71 7.34 -14.90
CA ARG A 144 -20.99 6.12 -15.66
C ARG A 144 -21.49 4.97 -14.78
N LEU A 145 -20.97 4.86 -13.56
CA LEU A 145 -21.37 3.80 -12.63
C LEU A 145 -22.63 4.17 -11.85
N ARG A 146 -22.86 5.47 -11.60
CA ARG A 146 -24.03 5.94 -10.85
C ARG A 146 -25.36 5.56 -11.53
N LYS A 147 -25.39 5.44 -12.86
CA LYS A 147 -26.57 4.94 -13.60
C LYS A 147 -26.90 3.47 -13.34
N MET A 148 -25.99 2.74 -12.70
CA MET A 148 -26.09 1.30 -12.43
C MET A 148 -26.16 0.98 -10.93
N LEU A 149 -26.20 2.02 -10.08
CA LEU A 149 -26.49 1.91 -8.65
C LEU A 149 -27.99 1.72 -8.46
#